data_AF-A0A974KYJ9-F1
#
_entry.id   AF-A0A974KYJ9-F1
#
_cell.length_a   1.000
_cell.length_b   1.000
_cell.length_c   1.000
_cell.angle_alpha   90.00
_cell.angle_beta   90.00
_cell.angle_gamma   90.00
#
_symmetry.space_group_name_H-M   'P 1'
#
loop_
_entity.id
_entity.type
_entity.pdbx_description
1 polymer ?
#
loop_
_entity_poly.entity_id
_entity_poly.type
_entity_poly.pdbx_seq_one_letter_code
_entity_poly.pdbx_strand_id
1 'polypeptide(L)' 'MWVKDFYYDGNAYINKNVWEYMCKDNVTFDKAIEALNLNYKDAVANERDIPNLDIERKDIVTSDFW' A
#
# COMPACT_ATOMS: atom_id res chain seq x y z
N MET A 1 5.98 4.71 1.18
CA MET A 1 6.54 5.01 -0.17
C MET A 1 5.55 4.53 -1.21
N TRP A 2 5.25 5.32 -2.25
CA TRP A 2 4.32 4.92 -3.30
C TRP A 2 5.02 4.07 -4.37
N VAL A 3 4.39 2.95 -4.73
CA VAL A 3 4.78 2.07 -5.83
C VAL A 3 3.50 1.67 -6.55
N LYS A 4 3.30 2.16 -7.78
CA LYS A 4 2.03 2.04 -8.51
C LYS A 4 0.85 2.52 -7.65
N ASP A 5 -0.18 1.69 -7.52
CA ASP A 5 -1.38 1.95 -6.73
C ASP A 5 -1.28 1.46 -5.28
N PHE A 6 -0.06 1.24 -4.78
CA PHE A 6 0.17 0.77 -3.42
C PHE A 6 1.12 1.68 -2.63
N TYR A 7 0.79 1.90 -1.37
CA TYR A 7 1.64 2.55 -0.40
C TYR A 7 2.34 1.49 0.47
N TYR A 8 3.68 1.48 0.44
CA TYR A 8 4.48 0.66 1.35
C TYR A 8 4.66 1.39 2.69
N ASP A 9 4.13 0.81 3.77
CA ASP A 9 4.18 1.36 5.13
C ASP A 9 5.40 0.88 5.96
N GLY A 10 6.21 -0.03 5.41
CA GLY A 10 7.34 -0.68 6.07
C GLY A 10 7.09 -2.16 6.37
N ASN A 11 5.84 -2.61 6.37
CA ASN A 11 5.44 -4.01 6.60
C ASN A 11 4.68 -4.59 5.41
N ALA A 12 3.79 -3.81 4.80
CA ALA A 12 2.90 -4.24 3.74
C ALA A 12 2.71 -3.17 2.66
N TYR A 13 2.21 -3.61 1.50
CA TYR A 13 1.77 -2.77 0.41
C TYR A 13 0.25 -2.56 0.52
N ILE A 14 -0.16 -1.40 1.02
CA ILE A 14 -1.57 -1.05 1.24
C ILE A 14 -2.14 -0.43 -0.03
N ASN A 15 -3.34 -0.85 -0.44
CA ASN A 15 -4.02 -0.28 -1.59
C ASN A 15 -4.22 1.24 -1.41
N LYS A 16 -3.98 2.02 -2.47
CA LYS A 16 -4.11 3.48 -2.47
C LYS A 16 -5.41 3.98 -1.85
N ASN A 17 -6.54 3.40 -2.22
CA ASN A 17 -7.85 3.85 -1.75
C ASN A 17 -7.99 3.66 -0.23
N VAL A 18 -7.44 2.57 0.31
CA VAL A 18 -7.45 2.27 1.74
C VAL A 18 -6.55 3.24 2.49
N TRP A 19 -5.33 3.45 1.99
CA TRP A 19 -4.37 4.39 2.59
C TRP A 19 -4.90 5.83 2.60
N GLU A 20 -5.45 6.30 1.48
CA GLU A 20 -6.04 7.64 1.38
C GLU A 20 -7.23 7.81 2.33
N TYR A 21 -8.07 6.79 2.49
CA TYR A 21 -9.17 6.81 3.44
C TYR A 21 -8.66 6.90 4.89
N MET A 22 -7.66 6.09 5.25
CA MET A 22 -7.02 6.14 6.57
C MET A 22 -6.49 7.55 6.89
N CYS A 23 -5.80 8.18 5.94
CA CYS A 23 -5.26 9.52 6.11
C CYS A 23 -6.34 10.59 6.20
N LYS A 24 -7.39 10.49 5.37
CA LYS A 24 -8.47 11.49 5.31
C LYS A 24 -9.29 11.52 6.60
N ASP A 25 -9.69 10.34 7.06
CA ASP A 25 -10.59 10.21 8.21
C ASP A 25 -9.82 9.99 9.54
N ASN A 26 -8.49 9.96 9.47
CA ASN A 26 -7.57 9.68 10.58
C ASN A 26 -7.97 8.41 11.35
N VAL A 27 -8.16 7.33 10.60
CA VAL A 27 -8.60 6.02 11.12
C VAL A 27 -7.53 4.94 10.95
N THR A 28 -7.66 3.87 11.72
CA THR A 28 -6.82 2.68 11.59
C THR A 28 -7.17 1.89 10.33
N PHE A 29 -6.25 1.02 9.91
CA PHE A 29 -6.45 0.13 8.76
C PHE A 29 -7.73 -0.71 8.89
N ASP A 30 -7.97 -1.34 10.05
CA ASP A 30 -9.16 -2.16 10.29
C ASP A 30 -10.47 -1.37 10.12
N LYS A 31 -10.49 -0.11 10.59
CA LYS A 31 -11.66 0.76 10.41
C LYS A 31 -11.84 1.21 8.97
N ALA A 32 -10.74 1.41 8.24
CA ALA A 32 -10.79 1.77 6.83
C ALA A 32 -11.34 0.61 5.98
N ILE A 33 -10.88 -0.63 6.20
CA ILE A 33 -11.40 -1.78 5.45
C ILE A 33 -12.87 -2.06 5.79
N GLU A 34 -13.29 -1.87 7.05
CA GLU A 34 -14.68 -1.99 7.47
C GLU A 34 -15.56 -0.92 6.79
N ALA A 35 -15.12 0.35 6.82
CA ALA A 35 -15.85 1.46 6.20
C ALA A 35 -15.94 1.33 4.67
N LEU A 36 -14.91 0.76 4.04
CA LEU A 36 -14.86 0.51 2.59
C LEU A 36 -15.52 -0.83 2.19
N ASN A 37 -15.99 -1.63 3.16
CA ASN A 37 -16.54 -2.97 2.95
C ASN A 37 -15.59 -3.88 2.14
N LEU A 38 -14.30 -3.85 2.49
CA LEU A 38 -13.23 -4.62 1.85
C LEU A 38 -12.74 -5.73 2.78
N ASN A 39 -12.28 -6.83 2.18
CA ASN A 39 -11.51 -7.83 2.92
C ASN A 39 -10.03 -7.44 2.97
N TYR A 40 -9.29 -8.03 3.92
CA TYR A 40 -7.84 -7.82 4.04
C TYR A 40 -7.11 -8.04 2.71
N LYS A 41 -7.44 -9.10 1.97
CA LYS A 41 -6.81 -9.45 0.68
C LYS A 41 -7.03 -8.41 -0.42
N ASP A 42 -8.12 -7.67 -0.37
CA ASP A 42 -8.43 -6.62 -1.35
C ASP A 42 -7.80 -5.27 -0.93
N ALA A 43 -7.49 -5.12 0.36
CA ALA A 43 -6.92 -3.93 0.95
C ALA A 43 -5.38 -3.87 0.91
N VAL A 44 -4.72 -5.00 0.64
CA VAL A 44 -3.26 -5.09 0.46
C VAL A 44 -2.89 -5.72 -0.88
N ALA A 45 -1.63 -5.58 -1.30
CA ALA A 45 -1.15 -6.27 -2.49
C ALA A 45 -1.18 -7.79 -2.30
N ASN A 46 -1.48 -8.52 -3.39
CA ASN A 46 -1.38 -9.97 -3.37
C ASN A 46 0.07 -10.41 -3.14
N GLU A 47 0.25 -11.50 -2.40
CA GLU A 47 1.59 -12.08 -2.14
C GLU A 47 2.39 -12.37 -3.41
N ARG A 48 1.70 -12.70 -4.51
CA ARG A 48 2.33 -12.94 -5.83
C ARG A 48 2.88 -11.67 -6.47
N ASP A 49 2.31 -10.51 -6.15
CA ASP A 49 2.70 -9.22 -6.72
C ASP A 49 3.79 -8.53 -5.88
N ILE A 50 3.92 -8.89 -4.60
CA ILE A 50 4.92 -8.33 -3.66
C ILE A 50 6.35 -8.35 -4.23
N PRO A 51 6.87 -9.46 -4.81
CA PRO A 51 8.23 -9.47 -5.34
C PRO A 51 8.47 -8.41 -6.42
N ASN A 52 7.49 -8.18 -7.30
CA ASN A 52 7.60 -7.18 -8.35
C ASN A 52 7.53 -5.75 -7.77
N LEU A 53 6.64 -5.54 -6.79
CA LEU A 53 6.54 -4.26 -6.09
C LEU A 53 7.82 -3.92 -5.32
N ASP A 54 8.50 -4.92 -4.73
CA ASP A 54 9.78 -4.71 -4.05
C ASP A 54 10.92 -4.36 -5.00
N ILE A 55 10.96 -4.96 -6.20
CA ILE A 55 11.93 -4.58 -7.23
C ILE A 55 11.70 -3.13 -7.63
N GLU A 56 10.48 -2.76 -8.00
CA GLU A 56 10.14 -1.39 -8.40
C GLU A 56 10.40 -0.38 -7.28
N ARG A 57 10.07 -0.73 -6.03
CA ARG A 57 10.37 0.11 -4.87
C ARG A 57 11.87 0.39 -4.77
N LYS A 58 12.71 -0.65 -4.90
CA LYS A 58 14.17 -0.51 -4.82
C LYS A 58 14.72 0.31 -5.99
N ASP A 59 14.18 0.12 -7.19
CA ASP A 59 14.57 0.89 -8.38
C ASP A 59 14.23 2.37 -8.24
N ILE A 60 13.09 2.71 -7.64
CA ILE A 60 12.75 4.11 -7.33
C ILE A 60 13.72 4.67 -6.29
N VAL A 61 13.99 3.92 -5.21
CA VAL A 61 14.96 4.36 -4.18
C VAL A 61 16.33 4.59 -4.80
N THR A 62 16.82 3.72 -5.68
CA THR A 62 18.14 3.91 -6.31
C THR A 62 18.17 5.02 -7.35
N SER A 63 17.04 5.34 -7.99
CA SER A 63 16.93 6.45 -8.94
C SER A 63 17.03 7.83 -8.28
N ASP A 64 16.61 7.97 -7.02
CA ASP A 64 16.68 9.25 -6.29
C ASP A 64 18.10 9.61 -5.81
N PHE A 65 19.10 8.73 -6.04
CA PHE A 65 20.50 8.91 -5.63
C PHE A 65 21.47 9.25 -6.78
N TRP A 66 20.97 9.66 -7.96
CA TRP A 66 21.80 10.08 -9.10
C TRP A 66 21.57 11.53 -9.53
#